data_AF-A0A401HUY3-F1
#
_entry.id   AF-A0A401HUY3-F1
#
_cell.length_a   1.000
_cell.length_b   1.000
_cell.length_c   1.000
_cell.angle_alpha   90.00
_cell.angle_beta   90.00
_cell.angle_gamma   90.00
#
_symmetry.space_group_name_H-M   'P 1'
#
loop_
_entity.id
_entity.type
_entity.pdbx_description
1 polymer ?
#
loop_
_entity_poly.entity_id
_entity_poly.type
_entity_poly.pdbx_seq_one_letter_code
_entity_poly.pdbx_strand_id
1 'polypeptide(L)' 'MFAYSKNNVYEVKQKLYELEERYKEKHCFRASKSTILNIARISSIHPSISGRFHAVMDNGEKVVISRQYVPTLKRMLGL' A
#
# COMPACT_ATOMS: atom_id res chain seq x y z
N MET A 1 -14.41 -4.83 -0.60
CA MET A 1 -13.29 -3.85 -0.75
C MET A 1 -13.12 -3.54 -2.21
N PHE A 2 -12.54 -2.39 -2.58
CA PHE A 2 -12.29 -2.07 -4.00
C PHE A 2 -10.81 -2.26 -4.31
N ALA A 3 -10.51 -3.00 -5.38
CA ALA A 3 -9.16 -3.19 -5.91
C ALA A 3 -8.95 -2.22 -7.07
N TYR A 4 -7.95 -1.34 -6.92
CA TYR A 4 -7.61 -0.33 -7.92
C TYR A 4 -6.49 -0.86 -8.82
N SER A 5 -6.73 -0.84 -10.12
CA SER A 5 -5.75 -1.11 -11.18
C SER A 5 -5.60 0.14 -12.05
N LYS A 6 -4.56 0.16 -12.88
CA LYS A 6 -4.12 1.31 -13.70
C LYS A 6 -5.27 2.05 -14.40
N ASN A 7 -6.30 1.32 -14.85
CA ASN A 7 -7.43 1.89 -15.56
C ASN A 7 -8.81 1.51 -14.97
N ASN A 8 -8.88 0.66 -13.95
CA ASN A 8 -10.15 0.06 -13.51
C ASN A 8 -10.23 -0.10 -11.99
N VAL A 9 -11.45 0.06 -11.47
CA VAL A 9 -11.80 -0.21 -10.07
C VAL A 9 -12.67 -1.47 -10.05
N TYR A 10 -12.22 -2.50 -9.32
CA TYR A 10 -12.94 -3.76 -9.18
C TYR A 10 -13.51 -3.89 -7.78
N GLU A 11 -14.81 -4.13 -7.67
CA GLU A 11 -15.43 -4.45 -6.39
C GLU A 11 -15.13 -5.92 -6.03
N VAL A 12 -14.37 -6.12 -4.96
CA VAL A 12 -13.98 -7.44 -4.44
C VAL A 12 -14.81 -7.74 -3.20
N LYS A 13 -15.62 -8.80 -3.27
CA LYS A 13 -16.53 -9.26 -2.19
C LYS A 13 -15.82 -9.94 -1.01
N GLN A 14 -14.51 -10.12 -1.05
CA GLN A 14 -13.73 -10.78 0.00
C GLN A 14 -13.38 -9.82 1.15
N LYS A 15 -13.23 -10.37 2.36
CA LYS A 15 -12.83 -9.61 3.55
C LYS A 15 -11.33 -9.33 3.51
N LEU A 16 -10.92 -8.16 4.00
CA LEU A 16 -9.54 -7.67 3.87
C LEU A 16 -8.49 -8.62 4.47
N TYR A 17 -8.83 -9.36 5.53
CA TYR A 17 -7.91 -10.30 6.18
C TYR A 17 -7.65 -11.56 5.34
N GLU A 18 -8.64 -12.02 4.57
CA GLU A 18 -8.51 -13.21 3.70
C GLU A 18 -7.59 -12.91 2.51
N LEU A 19 -7.62 -11.66 2.04
CA LEU A 19 -6.70 -11.15 1.03
C LEU A 19 -5.29 -10.92 1.60
N GLU A 20 -5.16 -10.43 2.83
CA GLU A 20 -3.85 -10.34 3.51
C GLU A 20 -3.18 -11.71 3.62
N GLU A 21 -3.90 -12.78 3.99
CA GLU A 21 -3.31 -14.12 4.05
C GLU A 21 -2.94 -14.67 2.68
N ARG A 22 -3.79 -14.46 1.66
CA ARG A 22 -3.55 -15.00 0.31
C ARG A 22 -2.44 -14.27 -0.45
N TYR A 23 -2.12 -13.03 -0.07
CA TYR A 23 -1.10 -12.19 -0.72
C TYR A 23 0.09 -11.84 0.20
N LYS A 24 0.21 -12.51 1.36
CA LYS A 24 1.31 -12.33 2.34
C LYS A 24 2.70 -12.45 1.72
N GLU A 25 2.84 -13.20 0.63
CA GLU A 25 4.11 -13.44 -0.05
C GLU A 25 4.40 -12.48 -1.23
N LYS A 26 3.45 -11.62 -1.61
CA LYS A 26 3.55 -10.85 -2.86
C LYS A 26 3.77 -9.36 -2.63
N HIS A 27 4.94 -8.95 -2.11
CA HIS A 27 5.40 -7.55 -2.07
C HIS A 27 4.36 -6.49 -1.62
N CYS A 28 3.29 -6.90 -0.92
CA CYS A 28 2.15 -6.06 -0.59
C CYS A 28 2.15 -5.80 0.91
N PHE A 29 1.82 -4.57 1.28
CA PHE A 29 1.66 -4.19 2.68
C PHE A 29 0.51 -3.22 2.86
N ARG A 30 0.00 -3.19 4.07
CA ARG A 30 -1.07 -2.27 4.43
C ARG A 30 -0.49 -0.87 4.62
N ALA A 31 -0.99 0.09 3.84
CA ALA A 31 -0.61 1.50 3.93
C ALA A 31 -1.54 2.32 4.83
N SER A 32 -2.81 1.90 4.94
CA SER A 32 -3.83 2.55 5.77
C SER A 32 -4.86 1.54 6.28
N LYS A 33 -5.81 1.96 7.14
CA LYS A 33 -6.89 1.07 7.63
C LYS A 33 -7.67 0.41 6.48
N SER A 34 -7.77 1.09 5.33
CA SER A 34 -8.54 0.69 4.15
C SER A 34 -7.70 0.49 2.88
N THR A 35 -6.36 0.53 2.95
CA THR A 35 -5.50 0.53 1.76
C THR A 35 -4.35 -0.47 1.89
N ILE A 36 -4.16 -1.30 0.88
CA ILE A 36 -3.00 -2.19 0.68
C ILE A 36 -2.26 -1.71 -0.57
N LEU A 37 -0.94 -1.59 -0.46
CA LEU A 37 -0.04 -1.16 -1.53
C LEU A 37 0.93 -2.27 -1.89
N ASN A 38 1.28 -2.38 -3.17
CA ASN A 38 2.39 -3.20 -3.63
C ASN A 38 3.68 -2.37 -3.66
N ILE A 39 4.65 -2.71 -2.82
CA ILE A 39 5.93 -2.00 -2.72
C ILE A 39 6.74 -2.06 -4.01
N ALA A 40 6.62 -3.14 -4.79
CA ALA A 40 7.33 -3.30 -6.06
C ALA A 40 6.78 -2.39 -7.18
N ARG A 41 5.62 -1.75 -6.95
CA ARG A 41 5.00 -0.79 -7.88
C ARG A 41 5.16 0.66 -7.40
N ILE A 42 5.86 0.88 -6.29
CA ILE A 42 6.13 2.24 -5.80
C ILE A 42 7.28 2.83 -6.60
N SER A 43 7.02 3.98 -7.23
CA SER A 43 8.02 4.77 -7.95
C SER A 43 8.85 5.65 -7.04
N SER A 44 8.24 6.29 -6.04
CA SER A 44 8.97 7.12 -5.07
C SER A 44 8.25 7.21 -3.73
N ILE A 45 9.01 7.48 -2.67
CA ILE A 45 8.50 7.60 -1.30
C ILE A 45 9.02 8.90 -0.70
N HIS A 46 8.12 9.69 -0.13
CA HIS A 46 8.45 10.97 0.48
C HIS A 46 7.85 11.06 1.90
N PRO A 47 8.63 11.48 2.92
CA PRO A 47 8.07 11.78 4.22
C PRO A 47 7.12 12.99 4.13
N SER A 48 6.06 12.96 4.94
CA SER A 48 5.08 14.03 5.09
C SER A 48 5.25 14.72 6.44
N ILE A 49 4.80 15.98 6.55
CA ILE A 49 4.91 16.89 7.71
C ILE A 49 4.27 16.36 9.02
N SER A 50 3.67 15.18 8.99
CA SER A 50 2.97 14.59 10.12
C SER A 50 3.46 13.18 10.46
N GLY A 51 4.72 12.82 10.19
CA GLY A 51 5.25 11.46 10.45
C GLY A 51 4.58 10.36 9.61
N ARG A 52 3.81 10.76 8.60
CA ARG A 52 3.23 9.90 7.56
C ARG A 52 4.19 9.87 6.38
N PHE A 53 3.98 8.94 5.46
CA PHE A 53 4.69 8.91 4.18
C PHE A 53 3.70 9.05 3.02
N HIS A 54 4.19 9.56 1.90
CA HIS A 54 3.50 9.53 0.62
C HIS A 54 4.26 8.57 -0.28
N ALA A 55 3.54 7.61 -0.87
CA ALA A 55 4.05 6.79 -1.96
C ALA A 55 3.48 7.31 -3.28
N VAL A 56 4.34 7.43 -4.28
CA VAL A 56 3.95 7.64 -5.67
C VAL A 56 4.06 6.30 -6.36
N MET A 57 2.96 5.82 -6.92
CA MET A 57 2.89 4.57 -7.66
C MET A 57 3.41 4.76 -9.10
N ASP A 58 3.76 3.67 -9.77
CA ASP A 58 4.24 3.69 -11.17
C ASP A 58 3.22 4.24 -12.19
N ASN A 59 1.93 4.25 -11.84
CA ASN A 59 0.87 4.91 -12.60
C ASN A 59 0.71 6.41 -12.28
N GLY A 60 1.53 6.97 -11.38
CA GLY A 60 1.47 8.36 -10.93
C GLY A 60 0.50 8.63 -9.76
N GLU A 61 -0.20 7.60 -9.28
CA GLU A 61 -1.13 7.73 -8.15
C GLU A 61 -0.39 8.00 -6.84
N LYS A 62 -0.89 8.95 -6.05
CA LYS A 62 -0.29 9.33 -4.75
C LYS A 62 -1.11 8.73 -3.62
N VAL A 63 -0.46 7.91 -2.79
CA VAL A 63 -1.10 7.21 -1.67
C VAL A 63 -0.43 7.58 -0.35
N VAL A 64 -1.25 7.89 0.65
CA VAL A 64 -0.78 8.21 2.00
C VAL A 64 -0.59 6.93 2.80
N ILE A 65 0.59 6.79 3.41
CA ILE A 65 0.94 5.73 4.34
C ILE A 65 0.82 6.27 5.77
N SER A 66 -0.10 5.69 6.55
CA SER A 66 -0.33 6.06 7.94
C SER A 66 0.85 5.66 8.83
N ARG A 67 1.11 6.48 9.87
CA ARG A 67 2.25 6.32 10.80
C ARG A 67 2.44 4.90 11.32
N GLN A 68 1.32 4.23 11.68
CA GLN A 68 1.34 2.86 12.22
C GLN A 68 1.90 1.81 11.25
N TYR A 69 1.90 2.07 9.94
CA TYR A 69 2.39 1.15 8.92
C TYR A 69 3.77 1.51 8.37
N VAL A 70 4.31 2.67 8.76
CA VAL A 70 5.68 3.09 8.41
C VAL A 70 6.74 2.08 8.86
N PRO A 71 6.67 1.46 10.06
CA PRO A 71 7.63 0.43 10.43
C PRO A 71 7.63 -0.77 9.47
N THR A 72 6.45 -1.18 8.98
CA THR A 72 6.33 -2.27 8.01
C THR A 72 6.95 -1.88 6.67
N LEU A 73 6.69 -0.65 6.21
CA LEU A 73 7.32 -0.13 4.99
C LEU A 73 8.85 -0.17 5.10
N LYS A 74 9.43 0.33 6.19
CA LYS A 74 10.88 0.35 6.41
C LYS A 74 11.49 -1.06 6.37
N ARG A 75 10.87 -2.02 7.07
CA ARG A 75 11.30 -3.43 7.03
C ARG A 75 11.33 -4.00 5.62
N MET A 76 10.33 -3.68 4.78
CA MET A 76 10.29 -4.16 3.39
C MET A 76 11.29 -3.47 2.47
N LEU A 77 11.73 -2.25 2.80
CA LEU A 77 12.79 -1.53 2.10
C LEU A 77 14.20 -1.93 2.58
N GLY A 78 14.31 -2.75 3.63
CA GLY A 78 15.59 -3.11 4.25
C GLY A 78 16.24 -1.97 5.05
N LEU A 79 15.43 -1.03 5.55
CA LEU A 79 15.84 0.15 6.32
C LEU A 79 15.49 0.05 7.81
#